data_AF-A0A6N6JM86-F1
#
_entry.id   AF-A0A6N6JM86-F1
#
_cell.length_a   1.000
_cell.length_b   1.000
_cell.length_c   1.000
_cell.angle_alpha   90.00
_cell.angle_beta   90.00
_cell.angle_gamma   90.00
#
_symmetry.space_group_name_H-M   'P 1'
#
loop_
_entity.id
_entity.type
_entity.pdbx_description
1 polymer ?
#
loop_
_entity_poly.entity_id
_entity_poly.type
_entity_poly.pdbx_seq_one_letter_code
_entity_poly.pdbx_strand_id
1 'polypeptide(L)'
;MRAPLKGWIAVSLGLLCGAAIGIITASIYLAFALKIGFEEFDMFAVWTSGVGLRARYPEVFHVACGIVGMGAVGLAWLSFNWTKARGRDDYGAAHWQLRHELKANDMIGAAGAGFVCGKLGSPKSKTPYIISRHIPHVMMVAPTRAGKGVGFVIPNLLSFAGSIVVLDVKGENFERTARLRALNGDEVFRFSPFDWANSTHRYNPLARIAAAPSFAQQFTEVSIRV
;
A
#
# COMPACT_ATOMS: atom_id res chain seq x y z
N MET A 1 -9.83 -8.67 -16.02
CA MET A 1 -9.02 -9.15 -14.87
C MET A 1 -9.24 -10.65 -14.73
N ARG A 2 -8.23 -11.50 -15.04
CA ARG A 2 -8.32 -12.94 -14.75
C ARG A 2 -7.92 -13.11 -13.29
N ALA A 3 -8.81 -13.64 -12.46
CA ALA A 3 -8.48 -13.96 -11.07
C ALA A 3 -7.24 -14.87 -11.06
N PRO A 4 -6.25 -14.60 -10.17
CA PRO A 4 -5.09 -15.48 -10.06
C PRO A 4 -5.57 -16.90 -9.78
N LEU A 5 -5.01 -17.87 -10.51
CA LEU A 5 -5.24 -19.30 -10.25
C LEU A 5 -4.99 -19.56 -8.77
N LYS A 6 -6.00 -20.12 -8.07
CA LYS A 6 -5.88 -20.45 -6.65
C LYS A 6 -4.67 -21.38 -6.46
N GLY A 7 -3.83 -21.10 -5.47
CA GLY A 7 -2.54 -21.80 -5.29
C GLY A 7 -2.65 -23.33 -5.24
N TRP A 8 -3.75 -23.87 -4.71
CA TRP A 8 -3.99 -25.32 -4.69
C TRP A 8 -4.18 -25.92 -6.09
N ILE A 9 -4.79 -25.19 -7.04
CA ILE A 9 -4.98 -25.65 -8.43
C ILE A 9 -3.62 -25.75 -9.14
N ALA A 10 -2.75 -24.75 -8.93
CA ALA A 10 -1.42 -24.75 -9.53
C ALA A 10 -0.52 -25.85 -8.94
N VAL A 11 -0.61 -26.10 -7.64
CA VAL A 11 0.10 -27.21 -6.98
C VAL A 11 -0.37 -28.56 -7.51
N SER A 12 -1.69 -28.78 -7.65
CA SER A 12 -2.22 -30.02 -8.20
C SER A 12 -1.79 -30.26 -9.66
N LEU A 13 -1.80 -29.20 -10.48
CA LEU A 13 -1.33 -29.28 -11.87
C LEU A 13 0.17 -29.60 -11.92
N GLY A 14 0.98 -28.94 -11.08
CA GLY A 14 2.42 -29.20 -10.96
C GLY A 14 2.73 -30.62 -10.51
N LEU A 15 1.95 -31.17 -9.57
CA LEU A 15 2.04 -32.57 -9.12
C LEU A 15 1.77 -33.54 -10.27
N LEU A 16 0.70 -33.33 -11.05
CA LEU A 16 0.33 -34.20 -12.17
C LEU A 16 1.37 -34.15 -13.31
N CYS A 17 1.78 -32.95 -13.72
CA CYS A 17 2.81 -32.78 -14.74
C CYS A 17 4.16 -33.35 -14.27
N GLY A 18 4.50 -33.16 -13.00
CA GLY A 18 5.73 -33.67 -12.40
C GLY A 18 5.75 -35.18 -12.27
N ALA A 19 4.62 -35.80 -11.92
CA ALA A 19 4.48 -37.24 -11.94
C ALA A 19 4.60 -37.79 -13.37
N ALA A 20 3.98 -37.17 -14.37
CA ALA A 20 4.08 -37.62 -15.76
C ALA A 20 5.51 -37.56 -16.30
N ILE A 21 6.22 -36.44 -16.10
CA ILE A 21 7.62 -36.28 -16.50
C ILE A 21 8.51 -37.24 -15.70
N GLY A 22 8.25 -37.39 -14.40
CA GLY A 22 8.92 -38.33 -13.52
C GLY A 22 8.78 -39.79 -13.99
N ILE A 23 7.58 -40.20 -14.41
CA ILE A 23 7.31 -41.56 -14.94
C ILE A 23 8.11 -41.80 -16.21
N ILE A 24 8.10 -40.87 -17.17
CA ILE A 24 8.85 -41.00 -18.42
C ILE A 24 10.36 -41.11 -18.13
N THR A 25 10.88 -40.23 -17.26
CA THR A 25 12.31 -40.21 -16.91
C THR A 25 12.72 -41.49 -16.16
N ALA A 26 11.87 -41.98 -15.26
CA ALA A 26 12.09 -43.21 -14.52
C ALA A 26 12.02 -44.45 -15.42
N SER A 27 11.15 -44.46 -16.43
CA SER A 27 11.09 -45.54 -17.43
C SER A 27 12.33 -45.55 -18.34
N ILE A 28 12.86 -44.38 -18.72
CA ILE A 28 14.14 -44.26 -19.44
C ILE A 28 15.28 -44.81 -18.57
N TYR A 29 15.34 -44.40 -17.30
CA TYR A 29 16.32 -44.94 -16.35
C TYR A 29 16.24 -46.47 -16.24
N LEU A 30 15.03 -47.02 -16.15
CA LEU A 30 14.81 -48.46 -16.05
C LEU A 30 15.27 -49.20 -17.31
N ALA A 31 14.99 -48.64 -18.50
CA ALA A 31 15.43 -49.21 -19.77
C ALA A 31 16.96 -49.30 -19.86
N PHE A 32 17.67 -48.24 -19.45
CA PHE A 32 19.14 -48.25 -19.39
C PHE A 32 19.67 -49.21 -18.32
N ALA A 33 19.09 -49.21 -17.11
CA ALA A 33 19.55 -50.03 -16.00
C ALA A 33 19.36 -51.53 -16.25
N LEU A 34 18.30 -51.91 -16.98
CA LEU A 34 18.01 -53.29 -17.36
C LEU A 34 18.57 -53.68 -18.74
N LYS A 35 19.24 -52.75 -19.44
CA LYS A 35 19.77 -52.92 -20.81
C LYS A 35 18.71 -53.38 -21.81
N ILE A 36 17.49 -52.87 -21.67
CA ILE A 36 16.37 -53.13 -22.57
C ILE A 36 16.61 -52.36 -23.87
N GLY A 37 16.43 -53.02 -25.02
CA GLY A 37 16.56 -52.38 -26.33
C GLY A 37 15.47 -51.34 -26.58
N PHE A 38 15.74 -50.35 -27.43
CA PHE A 38 14.78 -49.28 -27.75
C PHE A 38 13.46 -49.78 -28.34
N GLU A 39 13.44 -50.96 -28.97
CA GLU A 39 12.22 -51.56 -29.54
C GLU A 39 11.25 -52.09 -28.47
N GLU A 40 11.73 -52.36 -27.26
CA GLU A 40 10.93 -52.86 -26.13
C GLU A 40 10.65 -51.75 -25.08
N PHE A 41 10.90 -50.50 -25.43
CA PHE A 41 10.72 -49.38 -24.50
C PHE A 41 9.24 -49.09 -24.24
N ASP A 42 8.84 -49.16 -22.97
CA ASP A 42 7.52 -48.73 -22.48
C ASP A 42 7.67 -47.49 -21.60
N MET A 43 6.96 -46.40 -21.94
CA MET A 43 6.98 -45.16 -21.15
C MET A 43 6.39 -45.34 -19.74
N PHE A 44 5.57 -46.38 -19.54
CA PHE A 44 4.96 -46.73 -18.27
C PHE A 44 5.62 -47.95 -17.62
N ALA A 45 6.82 -48.34 -18.05
CA ALA A 45 7.55 -49.51 -17.55
C ALA A 45 7.64 -49.58 -16.02
N VAL A 46 7.74 -48.43 -15.35
CA VAL A 46 7.72 -48.35 -13.88
C VAL A 46 6.45 -48.95 -13.28
N TRP A 47 5.30 -48.83 -13.95
CA TRP A 47 4.00 -49.35 -13.51
C TRP A 47 3.63 -50.71 -14.13
N THR A 48 4.00 -50.95 -15.39
CA THR A 48 3.62 -52.14 -16.16
C THR A 48 4.56 -53.33 -15.96
N SER A 49 5.76 -53.13 -15.41
CA SER A 49 6.72 -54.20 -15.14
C SER A 49 6.12 -55.32 -14.26
N GLY A 50 6.26 -56.57 -14.69
CA GLY A 50 5.78 -57.73 -13.95
C GLY A 50 6.39 -57.86 -12.55
N VAL A 51 5.61 -58.41 -11.61
CA VAL A 51 5.97 -58.55 -10.20
C VAL A 51 7.29 -59.32 -10.01
N GLY A 52 7.57 -60.30 -10.87
CA GLY A 52 8.83 -61.07 -10.84
C GLY A 52 10.07 -60.26 -11.20
N LEU A 53 9.96 -59.29 -12.12
CA LEU A 53 11.08 -58.43 -12.52
C LEU A 53 11.40 -57.41 -11.42
N ARG A 54 10.35 -56.87 -10.76
CA ARG A 54 10.51 -55.99 -9.59
C ARG A 54 11.18 -56.70 -8.41
N ALA A 55 10.81 -57.96 -8.16
CA ALA A 55 11.41 -58.76 -7.09
C ALA A 55 12.88 -59.11 -7.38
N ARG A 56 13.28 -59.19 -8.66
CA ARG A 56 14.65 -59.51 -9.06
C ARG A 56 15.62 -58.32 -8.94
N TYR A 57 15.15 -57.10 -9.16
CA TYR A 57 15.96 -55.87 -9.13
C TYR A 57 15.33 -54.76 -8.27
N PRO A 58 15.13 -54.99 -6.95
CA PRO A 58 14.40 -54.05 -6.09
C PRO A 58 15.06 -52.66 -6.02
N GLU A 59 16.39 -52.60 -5.97
CA GLU A 59 17.14 -51.35 -5.90
C GLU A 59 16.90 -50.43 -7.11
N VAL A 60 16.80 -51.03 -8.31
CA VAL A 60 16.56 -50.27 -9.54
C VAL A 60 15.16 -49.67 -9.53
N PHE A 61 14.16 -50.41 -9.06
CA PHE A 61 12.79 -49.92 -8.94
C PHE A 61 12.62 -48.88 -7.82
N HIS A 62 13.38 -48.97 -6.72
CA HIS A 62 13.40 -47.93 -5.69
C HIS A 62 13.91 -46.59 -6.24
N VAL A 63 15.00 -46.61 -7.02
CA VAL A 63 15.51 -45.38 -7.68
C VAL A 63 14.49 -44.84 -8.68
N ALA A 64 13.85 -45.70 -9.47
CA ALA A 64 12.80 -45.30 -10.40
C ALA A 64 11.61 -44.61 -9.67
N CYS A 65 11.12 -45.18 -8.57
CA CYS A 65 10.09 -44.56 -7.72
C CYS A 65 10.56 -43.23 -7.13
N GLY A 66 11.83 -43.13 -6.73
CA GLY A 66 12.45 -41.89 -6.24
C GLY A 66 12.45 -40.77 -7.29
N ILE A 67 12.76 -41.10 -8.56
CA ILE A 67 12.73 -40.16 -9.68
C ILE A 67 11.30 -39.62 -9.90
N VAL A 68 10.28 -40.50 -9.86
CA VAL A 68 8.88 -40.08 -9.97
C VAL A 68 8.49 -39.14 -8.83
N GLY A 69 8.83 -39.51 -7.59
CA GLY A 69 8.54 -38.69 -6.41
C GLY A 69 9.23 -37.32 -6.47
N MET A 70 10.49 -37.28 -6.87
CA MET A 70 11.25 -36.03 -7.00
C MET A 70 10.70 -35.13 -8.10
N GLY A 71 10.30 -35.68 -9.25
CA GLY A 71 9.66 -34.94 -10.33
C GLY A 71 8.32 -34.32 -9.91
N ALA A 72 7.48 -35.11 -9.22
CA ALA A 72 6.19 -34.67 -8.70
C ALA A 72 6.32 -33.55 -7.66
N VAL A 73 7.21 -33.72 -6.66
CA VAL A 73 7.44 -32.72 -5.61
C VAL A 73 8.11 -31.47 -6.18
N GLY A 74 9.11 -31.64 -7.05
CA GLY A 74 9.87 -30.54 -7.64
C GLY A 74 9.00 -29.60 -8.48
N LEU A 75 8.15 -30.14 -9.36
CA LEU A 75 7.25 -29.31 -10.18
C LEU A 75 6.09 -28.72 -9.37
N ALA A 76 5.57 -29.42 -8.37
CA ALA A 76 4.60 -28.85 -7.44
C ALA A 76 5.17 -27.66 -6.64
N TRP A 77 6.41 -27.79 -6.17
CA TRP A 77 7.14 -26.71 -5.49
C TRP A 77 7.40 -25.53 -6.44
N LEU A 78 7.83 -25.80 -7.68
CA LEU A 78 8.03 -24.76 -8.69
C LEU A 78 6.71 -24.01 -8.99
N SER A 79 5.61 -24.73 -9.19
CA SER A 79 4.29 -24.14 -9.44
C SER A 79 3.78 -23.29 -8.26
N PHE A 80 4.02 -23.73 -7.02
CA PHE A 80 3.71 -22.94 -5.83
C PHE A 80 4.48 -21.62 -5.77
N ASN A 81 5.78 -21.66 -6.05
CA ASN A 81 6.60 -20.45 -6.05
C ASN A 81 6.27 -19.52 -7.22
N TRP A 82 5.97 -20.08 -8.41
CA TRP A 82 5.55 -19.30 -9.57
C TRP A 82 4.26 -18.53 -9.31
N THR A 83 3.26 -19.15 -8.67
CA THR A 83 2.00 -18.46 -8.35
C THR A 83 2.17 -17.33 -7.36
N LYS A 84 3.09 -17.46 -6.38
CA LYS A 84 3.45 -16.35 -5.49
C LYS A 84 4.14 -15.20 -6.22
N ALA A 85 5.04 -15.51 -7.15
CA ALA A 85 5.76 -14.49 -7.91
C ALA A 85 4.83 -13.66 -8.83
N ARG A 86 3.77 -14.28 -9.36
CA ARG A 86 2.76 -13.63 -10.22
C ARG A 86 1.71 -12.80 -9.49
N GLY A 87 1.69 -12.82 -8.15
CA GLY A 87 0.84 -11.94 -7.34
C GLY A 87 1.34 -10.51 -7.22
N ARG A 88 2.37 -10.13 -8.01
CA ARG A 88 2.85 -8.75 -8.10
C ARG A 88 2.20 -8.11 -9.32
N ASP A 89 1.22 -7.27 -9.07
CA ASP A 89 0.55 -6.49 -10.11
C ASP A 89 1.52 -5.48 -10.72
N ASP A 90 1.54 -5.36 -12.05
CA ASP A 90 2.40 -4.42 -12.80
C ASP A 90 2.13 -2.93 -12.45
N TYR A 91 1.00 -2.66 -11.77
CA TYR A 91 0.55 -1.33 -11.36
C TYR A 91 0.91 -0.96 -9.91
N GLY A 92 1.72 -1.78 -9.23
CA GLY A 92 2.19 -1.55 -7.87
C GLY A 92 1.33 -2.21 -6.79
N ALA A 93 1.82 -2.16 -5.54
CA ALA A 93 1.20 -2.81 -4.39
C ALA A 93 0.15 -1.93 -3.67
N ALA A 94 -0.37 -0.89 -4.32
CA ALA A 94 -1.29 0.04 -3.69
C ALA A 94 -2.69 -0.59 -3.54
N HIS A 95 -3.16 -0.75 -2.31
CA HIS A 95 -4.51 -1.21 -2.02
C HIS A 95 -5.20 -0.29 -1.01
N TRP A 96 -6.52 -0.38 -0.97
CA TRP A 96 -7.31 0.30 0.06
C TRP A 96 -7.03 -0.32 1.42
N GLN A 97 -6.56 0.50 2.35
CA GLN A 97 -6.22 0.02 3.68
C GLN A 97 -7.46 -0.46 4.43
N LEU A 98 -7.35 -1.64 5.02
CA LEU A 98 -8.34 -2.18 5.94
C LEU A 98 -8.21 -1.52 7.31
N ARG A 99 -9.26 -1.63 8.13
CA ARG A 99 -9.30 -1.00 9.47
C ARG A 99 -8.12 -1.42 10.36
N HIS A 100 -7.67 -2.68 10.28
CA HIS A 100 -6.54 -3.16 11.07
C HIS A 100 -5.21 -2.57 10.58
N GLU A 101 -5.05 -2.35 9.28
CA GLU A 101 -3.87 -1.70 8.70
C GLU A 101 -3.83 -0.22 9.05
N LEU A 102 -4.97 0.48 8.96
CA LEU A 102 -5.11 1.86 9.43
C LEU A 102 -4.74 1.99 10.91
N LYS A 103 -5.14 1.02 11.75
CA LYS A 103 -4.77 0.98 13.17
C LYS A 103 -3.27 0.74 13.35
N ALA A 104 -2.68 -0.20 12.61
CA ALA A 104 -1.25 -0.50 12.66
C ALA A 104 -0.39 0.70 12.24
N ASN A 105 -0.89 1.54 11.33
CA ASN A 105 -0.23 2.75 10.87
C ASN A 105 -0.56 4.01 11.70
N ASP A 106 -1.23 3.87 12.84
CA ASP A 106 -1.65 4.99 13.73
C ASP A 106 -2.48 6.08 13.01
N MET A 107 -3.27 5.67 12.02
CA MET A 107 -4.13 6.55 11.21
C MET A 107 -5.57 6.62 11.74
N ILE A 108 -5.86 6.02 12.90
CA ILE A 108 -7.19 6.03 13.53
C ILE A 108 -7.10 6.77 14.86
N GLY A 109 -7.90 7.82 15.03
CA GLY A 109 -7.92 8.57 16.28
C GLY A 109 -9.17 9.39 16.50
N ALA A 110 -9.20 10.05 17.65
CA ALA A 110 -10.19 11.08 17.96
C ALA A 110 -9.92 12.35 17.16
N ALA A 111 -10.93 13.22 17.04
CA ALA A 111 -10.72 14.55 16.50
C ALA A 111 -9.68 15.30 17.37
N GLY A 112 -8.75 15.99 16.73
CA GLY A 112 -7.68 16.75 17.39
C GLY A 112 -6.41 15.96 17.73
N ALA A 113 -6.42 14.63 17.62
CA ALA A 113 -5.19 13.83 17.76
C ALA A 113 -4.24 13.95 16.55
N GLY A 114 -4.68 14.61 15.47
CA GLY A 114 -3.92 14.85 14.25
C GLY A 114 -4.77 15.57 13.22
N PHE A 115 -4.22 15.75 12.02
CA PHE A 115 -4.95 16.33 10.90
C PHE A 115 -6.00 15.34 10.40
N VAL A 116 -7.26 15.75 10.33
CA VAL A 116 -8.39 14.87 9.99
C VAL A 116 -8.52 14.74 8.47
N CYS A 117 -8.35 13.50 7.97
CA CYS A 117 -8.47 13.16 6.55
C CYS A 117 -9.86 12.61 6.19
N GLY A 118 -10.58 12.03 7.15
CA GLY A 118 -11.91 11.46 6.92
C GLY A 118 -12.52 10.81 8.15
N LYS A 119 -13.65 10.11 7.96
CA LYS A 119 -14.35 9.38 9.02
C LYS A 119 -14.66 7.96 8.55
N LEU A 120 -14.43 6.97 9.42
CA LEU A 120 -14.62 5.55 9.08
C LEU A 120 -16.07 5.09 8.96
N GLY A 121 -17.04 5.94 9.34
CA GLY A 121 -18.46 5.60 9.28
C GLY A 121 -19.32 6.81 8.92
N SER A 122 -20.62 6.67 9.08
CA SER A 122 -21.56 7.75 8.76
C SER A 122 -21.28 9.02 9.60
N PRO A 123 -21.65 10.22 9.11
CA PRO A 123 -21.39 11.47 9.82
C PRO A 123 -21.89 11.47 11.28
N LYS A 124 -23.05 10.85 11.54
CA LYS A 124 -23.68 10.78 12.87
C LYS A 124 -23.16 9.64 13.75
N SER A 125 -22.38 8.72 13.21
CA SER A 125 -21.87 7.58 13.99
C SER A 125 -20.77 8.00 14.96
N LYS A 126 -20.57 7.21 16.03
CA LYS A 126 -19.47 7.39 17.00
C LYS A 126 -18.16 6.76 16.52
N THR A 127 -18.03 6.46 15.22
CA THR A 127 -16.80 5.87 14.68
C THR A 127 -15.65 6.88 14.72
N PRO A 128 -14.41 6.40 14.90
CA PRO A 128 -13.23 7.26 14.93
C PRO A 128 -12.94 7.88 13.56
N TYR A 129 -12.08 8.89 13.59
CA TYR A 129 -11.62 9.60 12.41
C TYR A 129 -10.39 8.92 11.82
N ILE A 130 -10.25 9.05 10.50
CA ILE A 130 -8.98 8.81 9.82
C ILE A 130 -8.19 10.09 9.98
N ILE A 131 -7.09 10.00 10.72
CA ILE A 131 -6.23 11.13 11.04
C ILE A 131 -4.84 10.88 10.47
N SER A 132 -4.08 11.94 10.30
CA SER A 132 -2.65 11.86 10.13
C SER A 132 -1.92 12.64 11.21
N ARG A 133 -1.00 11.95 11.89
CA ARG A 133 -0.09 12.54 12.88
C ARG A 133 1.21 13.03 12.26
N HIS A 134 1.58 12.45 11.12
CA HIS A 134 2.91 12.58 10.53
C HIS A 134 2.92 13.06 9.09
N ILE A 135 1.77 13.03 8.38
CA ILE A 135 1.74 13.39 6.95
C ILE A 135 1.92 14.91 6.82
N PRO A 136 2.94 15.37 6.08
CA PRO A 136 3.27 16.80 6.01
C PRO A 136 2.34 17.59 5.09
N HIS A 137 1.71 16.97 4.09
CA HIS A 137 0.90 17.65 3.08
C HIS A 137 -0.31 16.82 2.63
N VAL A 138 -1.47 17.47 2.48
CA VAL A 138 -2.73 16.85 2.04
C VAL A 138 -3.32 17.64 0.88
N MET A 139 -3.71 16.94 -0.19
CA MET A 139 -4.43 17.51 -1.33
C MET A 139 -5.87 17.00 -1.35
N MET A 140 -6.84 17.92 -1.27
CA MET A 140 -8.26 17.60 -1.42
C MET A 140 -8.77 18.03 -2.79
N VAL A 141 -9.26 17.06 -3.57
CA VAL A 141 -9.95 17.31 -4.84
C VAL A 141 -11.44 17.08 -4.62
N ALA A 142 -12.24 18.14 -4.74
CA ALA A 142 -13.69 18.08 -4.56
C ALA A 142 -14.40 19.10 -5.46
N PRO A 143 -15.52 18.73 -6.11
CA PRO A 143 -16.29 19.67 -6.93
C PRO A 143 -16.95 20.76 -6.09
N THR A 144 -17.50 21.78 -6.76
CA THR A 144 -18.28 22.82 -6.07
C THR A 144 -19.49 22.20 -5.37
N ARG A 145 -19.88 22.76 -4.23
CA ARG A 145 -21.00 22.28 -3.39
C ARG A 145 -20.85 20.85 -2.83
N ALA A 146 -19.68 20.20 -2.97
CA ALA A 146 -19.39 18.91 -2.34
C ALA A 146 -19.20 18.95 -0.82
N GLY A 147 -19.27 20.15 -0.21
CA GLY A 147 -19.10 20.31 1.23
C GLY A 147 -17.64 20.38 1.71
N LYS A 148 -16.66 20.67 0.84
CA LYS A 148 -15.24 20.79 1.24
C LYS A 148 -15.00 21.71 2.46
N GLY A 149 -15.76 22.81 2.54
CA GLY A 149 -15.69 23.74 3.68
C GLY A 149 -16.18 23.11 4.97
N VAL A 150 -17.44 22.67 4.98
CA VAL A 150 -18.12 22.14 6.17
C VAL A 150 -17.65 20.77 6.61
N GLY A 151 -17.23 19.91 5.67
CA GLY A 151 -16.87 18.52 5.93
C GLY A 151 -15.38 18.30 6.19
N PHE A 152 -14.51 19.25 5.81
CA PHE A 152 -13.06 19.06 5.90
C PHE A 152 -12.31 20.29 6.43
N VAL A 153 -12.49 21.47 5.83
CA VAL A 153 -11.75 22.68 6.24
C VAL A 153 -12.13 23.11 7.65
N ILE A 154 -13.40 23.41 7.91
CA ILE A 154 -13.86 23.89 9.22
C ILE A 154 -13.56 22.89 10.34
N PRO A 155 -13.83 21.57 10.21
CA PRO A 155 -13.47 20.60 11.23
C PRO A 155 -11.98 20.59 11.57
N ASN A 156 -11.10 20.69 10.58
CA ASN A 156 -9.66 20.76 10.82
C ASN A 156 -9.26 22.06 11.52
N LEU A 157 -9.79 23.20 11.11
CA LEU A 157 -9.53 24.48 11.80
C LEU A 157 -9.96 24.45 13.27
N LEU A 158 -11.07 23.79 13.59
CA LEU A 158 -11.57 23.73 14.96
C LEU A 158 -10.85 22.69 15.83
N SER A 159 -10.32 21.61 15.24
CA SER A 159 -9.76 20.47 16.00
C SER A 159 -8.24 20.41 16.01
N PHE A 160 -7.56 20.95 15.00
CA PHE A 160 -6.10 20.96 14.97
C PHE A 160 -5.56 21.86 16.09
N ALA A 161 -4.55 21.35 16.81
CA ALA A 161 -3.99 22.00 17.98
C ALA A 161 -2.77 22.90 17.69
N GLY A 162 -2.21 22.82 16.48
CA GLY A 162 -1.07 23.65 16.08
C GLY A 162 -1.49 24.97 15.44
N SER A 163 -0.51 25.84 15.19
CA SER A 163 -0.71 27.10 14.47
C SER A 163 -1.16 26.87 13.03
N ILE A 164 -2.03 27.74 12.52
CA ILE A 164 -2.63 27.61 11.19
C ILE A 164 -2.58 28.95 10.46
N VAL A 165 -2.15 28.91 9.20
CA VAL A 165 -2.30 30.02 8.25
C VAL A 165 -3.30 29.60 7.18
N VAL A 166 -4.36 30.39 6.99
CA VAL A 166 -5.46 30.05 6.09
C VAL A 166 -5.62 31.15 5.03
N LEU A 167 -5.57 30.76 3.76
CA LEU A 167 -6.04 31.61 2.68
C LEU A 167 -7.58 31.52 2.62
N ASP A 168 -8.25 32.52 3.19
CA ASP A 168 -9.70 32.58 3.26
C ASP A 168 -10.25 33.72 2.38
N VAL A 169 -10.41 33.43 1.09
CA VAL A 169 -10.89 34.40 0.09
C VAL A 169 -12.29 34.93 0.42
N LYS A 170 -13.12 34.14 1.13
CA LYS A 170 -14.52 34.50 1.43
C LYS A 170 -14.73 35.03 2.84
N GLY A 171 -13.81 34.77 3.78
CA GLY A 171 -13.96 35.11 5.19
C GLY A 171 -14.78 34.12 6.02
N GLU A 172 -15.40 33.10 5.39
CA GLU A 172 -16.28 32.13 6.05
C GLU A 172 -15.53 31.26 7.08
N ASN A 173 -14.24 30.98 6.84
CA ASN A 173 -13.44 30.19 7.76
C ASN A 173 -13.15 31.00 9.02
N PHE A 174 -12.73 32.26 8.85
CA PHE A 174 -12.47 33.15 9.98
C PHE A 174 -13.74 33.34 10.83
N GLU A 175 -14.86 33.70 10.20
CA GLU A 175 -16.13 33.95 10.88
C GLU A 175 -16.58 32.76 11.74
N ARG A 176 -16.42 31.53 11.21
CA ARG A 176 -16.91 30.31 11.88
C ARG A 176 -15.95 29.74 12.92
N THR A 177 -14.65 30.07 12.86
CA THR A 177 -13.63 29.34 13.63
C THR A 177 -12.81 30.21 14.56
N ALA A 178 -12.65 31.51 14.27
CA ALA A 178 -11.82 32.44 15.04
C ALA A 178 -12.18 32.45 16.53
N ARG A 179 -13.48 32.50 16.85
CA ARG A 179 -13.94 32.55 18.25
C ARG A 179 -13.53 31.32 19.04
N LEU A 180 -13.71 30.12 18.49
CA LEU A 180 -13.34 28.89 19.21
C LEU A 180 -11.82 28.78 19.35
N ARG A 181 -11.08 29.17 18.31
CA ARG A 181 -9.62 29.19 18.34
C ARG A 181 -9.08 30.10 19.43
N ALA A 182 -9.62 31.32 19.54
CA ALA A 182 -9.28 32.25 20.61
C ALA A 182 -9.64 31.71 22.01
N LEU A 183 -10.80 31.05 22.15
CA LEU A 183 -11.19 30.40 23.42
C LEU A 183 -10.26 29.23 23.80
N ASN A 184 -9.66 28.58 22.81
CA ASN A 184 -8.66 27.53 23.03
C ASN A 184 -7.25 28.08 23.32
N GLY A 185 -7.08 29.41 23.38
CA GLY A 185 -5.83 30.07 23.73
C GLY A 185 -4.98 30.56 22.56
N ASP A 186 -5.46 30.43 21.31
CA ASP A 186 -4.72 30.90 20.16
C ASP A 186 -4.78 32.43 20.03
N GLU A 187 -3.68 33.04 19.59
CA GLU A 187 -3.70 34.41 19.05
C GLU A 187 -4.27 34.38 17.63
N VAL A 188 -5.39 35.08 17.42
CA VAL A 188 -6.13 35.00 16.15
C VAL A 188 -6.03 36.31 15.38
N PHE A 189 -5.32 36.26 14.24
CA PHE A 189 -5.13 37.40 13.36
C PHE A 189 -5.95 37.25 12.06
N ARG A 190 -6.43 38.38 11.55
CA ARG A 190 -7.12 38.52 10.27
C ARG A 190 -6.48 39.61 9.45
N PHE A 191 -5.93 39.27 8.30
CA PHE A 191 -5.40 40.25 7.34
C PHE A 191 -6.26 40.23 6.07
N SER A 192 -7.05 41.28 5.86
CA SER A 192 -7.97 41.46 4.74
C SER A 192 -7.88 42.91 4.23
N PRO A 193 -6.88 43.24 3.40
CA PRO A 193 -6.55 44.63 3.03
C PRO A 193 -7.63 45.34 2.21
N PHE A 194 -8.57 44.61 1.61
CA PHE A 194 -9.67 45.15 0.80
C PHE A 194 -11.03 45.12 1.52
N ASP A 195 -11.06 44.73 2.80
CA ASP A 195 -12.27 44.84 3.60
C ASP A 195 -12.32 46.20 4.29
N TRP A 196 -13.07 47.12 3.67
CA TRP A 196 -13.26 48.48 4.18
C TRP A 196 -14.37 48.57 5.24
N ALA A 197 -15.20 47.55 5.36
CA ALA A 197 -16.37 47.56 6.24
C ALA A 197 -16.03 47.05 7.65
N ASN A 198 -15.07 46.12 7.77
CA ASN A 198 -14.70 45.51 9.03
C ASN A 198 -13.24 45.80 9.41
N SER A 199 -12.93 45.64 10.70
CA SER A 199 -11.56 45.73 11.17
C SER A 199 -10.70 44.59 10.61
N THR A 200 -9.48 44.95 10.20
CA THR A 200 -8.41 44.03 9.80
C THR A 200 -7.14 44.36 10.57
N HIS A 201 -6.38 43.33 10.91
CA HIS A 201 -5.00 43.50 11.34
C HIS A 201 -4.16 44.00 10.16
N ARG A 202 -2.98 44.53 10.48
CA ARG A 202 -2.04 45.10 9.52
C ARG A 202 -0.75 44.31 9.55
N TYR A 203 -0.17 44.08 8.39
CA TYR A 203 1.14 43.45 8.26
C TYR A 203 2.01 44.34 7.38
N ASN A 204 3.20 44.69 7.87
CA ASN A 204 4.20 45.40 7.11
C ASN A 204 5.39 44.46 6.85
N PRO A 205 5.54 43.92 5.63
CA PRO A 205 6.66 43.03 5.32
C PRO A 205 8.03 43.73 5.39
N LEU A 206 8.06 45.07 5.34
CA LEU A 206 9.29 45.86 5.44
C LEU A 206 9.65 46.22 6.88
N ALA A 207 8.82 45.91 7.88
CA ALA A 207 9.06 46.31 9.26
C ALA A 207 10.41 45.78 9.80
N ARG A 208 10.77 44.54 9.45
CA ARG A 208 12.07 43.96 9.81
C ARG A 208 13.24 44.72 9.19
N ILE A 209 13.13 45.06 7.90
CA ILE A 209 14.17 45.81 7.18
C ILE A 209 14.31 47.20 7.80
N ALA A 210 13.20 47.91 8.00
CA ALA A 210 13.20 49.23 8.62
C ALA A 210 13.82 49.25 10.02
N ALA A 211 13.70 48.15 10.77
CA ALA A 211 14.29 47.99 12.10
C ALA A 211 15.78 47.61 12.11
N ALA A 212 16.40 47.34 10.95
CA ALA A 212 17.81 46.96 10.89
C ALA A 212 18.72 48.12 11.35
N PRO A 213 19.78 47.84 12.13
CA PRO A 213 20.55 48.87 12.83
C PRO A 213 21.42 49.76 11.94
N SER A 214 21.62 49.43 10.67
CA SER A 214 22.41 50.25 9.75
C SER A 214 21.85 50.23 8.33
N PHE A 215 22.10 51.32 7.59
CA PHE A 215 21.74 51.44 6.18
C PHE A 215 22.36 50.33 5.32
N ALA A 216 23.59 49.91 5.61
CA ALA A 216 24.24 48.82 4.88
C ALA A 216 23.46 47.50 4.99
N GLN A 217 23.01 47.14 6.20
CA GLN A 217 22.20 45.93 6.40
C GLN A 217 20.82 46.03 5.75
N GLN A 218 20.18 47.21 5.81
CA GLN A 218 18.93 47.47 5.10
C GLN A 218 19.10 47.26 3.59
N PHE A 219 20.16 47.84 3.01
CA PHE A 219 20.46 47.72 1.60
C PHE A 219 20.75 46.27 1.19
N THR A 220 21.50 45.51 2.00
CA THR A 220 21.79 44.09 1.74
C THR A 220 20.52 43.24 1.73
N GLU A 221 19.64 43.37 2.72
CA GLU A 221 18.39 42.59 2.81
C GLU A 221 17.45 42.84 1.60
N VAL A 222 17.43 44.05 1.06
CA VAL A 222 16.65 44.38 -0.16
C VAL A 222 17.35 43.87 -1.44
N SER A 223 18.67 43.73 -1.42
CA SER A 223 19.49 43.42 -2.60
C SER A 223 19.77 41.94 -2.80
N ILE A 224 19.52 41.08 -1.80
CA ILE A 224 19.67 39.63 -1.95
C ILE A 224 18.63 39.14 -2.97
N ARG A 225 19.12 38.76 -4.16
CA ARG A 225 18.33 37.99 -5.13
C ARG A 225 18.40 36.52 -4.73
N VAL A 226 17.26 35.95 -4.38
CA VAL A 226 17.06 34.50 -4.26
C VAL A 226 16.95 33.90 -5.65
#